data_AF-A0A2G8LIG3-F1
#
_entry.id   AF-A0A2G8LIG3-F1
#
_cell.length_a   1.000
_cell.length_b   1.000
_cell.length_c   1.000
_cell.angle_alpha   90.00
_cell.angle_beta   90.00
_cell.angle_gamma   90.00
#
_symmetry.space_group_name_H-M   'P 1'
#
loop_
_entity.id
_entity.type
_entity.pdbx_description
1 polymer ?
#
loop_
_entity_poly.entity_id
_entity_poly.type
_entity_poly.pdbx_seq_one_letter_code
_entity_poly.pdbx_strand_id
1 'polypeptide(L)'
;MSRVVVLEALRNSRRGQLKYDATWHTDGHLQDIIQITSSPPPLSPELITHSLQKLQLSADQNELKNSFTDHSSPEESDNEENESHRDCKVLDTVGSKSSYNDDLNCALDKNAAKIQVALHLHEVEITREAKDRVEVRKKQHAEFSQQLEQDARQNISLLQQRMELRQRAHWQKINDVNTESEENRERRLLHQQERHRLHLKRLDAKMKAALQQKELAEMEKQKRKQAELKSFLDSLVKVKGQIDEQAARMIEALEACPHQEQLAPKGNEIKAVIKRLQAKSDQVVVNAQGSKPSEEPFHVMTVLIQKLMDINNLSSHAIAEAEKAGLLAAEERKYWQPKLKKKLQKLLLMLLQRVQYRSQVASARVLNESAQPDSLQEYNKLQENLANVRKAFLELKQSKNKELKKYCFDIQKAINTPINAISSQSGPISWTSYAGSSNC
;
A
#
# COMPACT_ATOMS: atom_id res chain seq x y z
N MET A 1 -45.86 17.91 23.68
CA MET A 1 -45.96 17.68 22.22
C MET A 1 -44.57 17.34 21.69
N SER A 2 -44.40 16.19 21.05
CA SER A 2 -43.10 15.78 20.50
C SER A 2 -42.68 16.73 19.39
N ARG A 3 -41.41 17.16 19.41
CA ARG A 3 -40.79 18.05 18.41
C ARG A 3 -40.97 17.53 16.97
N VAL A 4 -41.08 16.21 16.82
CA VAL A 4 -41.34 15.52 15.55
C VAL A 4 -42.73 15.84 15.00
N VAL A 5 -43.76 15.84 15.86
CA VAL A 5 -45.15 16.12 15.47
C VAL A 5 -45.33 17.56 15.02
N VAL A 6 -44.61 18.50 15.66
CA VAL A 6 -44.65 19.93 15.28
C VAL A 6 -43.97 20.15 13.92
N LEU A 7 -42.83 19.50 13.66
CA LEU A 7 -42.14 19.62 12.37
C LEU A 7 -42.94 18.98 11.22
N GLU A 8 -43.62 17.87 11.48
CA GLU A 8 -44.45 17.18 10.50
C GLU A 8 -45.73 17.97 10.19
N ALA A 9 -46.35 18.57 11.21
CA ALA A 9 -47.47 19.49 11.04
C ALA A 9 -47.07 20.76 10.29
N LEU A 10 -45.89 21.33 10.55
CA LEU A 10 -45.37 22.49 9.82
C LEU A 10 -45.11 22.17 8.36
N ARG A 11 -44.49 21.02 8.06
CA ARG A 11 -44.21 20.53 6.71
C ARG A 11 -45.47 20.30 5.88
N ASN A 12 -46.54 19.82 6.53
CA ASN A 12 -47.84 19.59 5.88
C ASN A 12 -48.74 20.83 5.82
N SER A 13 -48.34 21.94 6.44
CA SER A 13 -49.09 23.20 6.38
C SER A 13 -48.96 23.85 5.01
N ARG A 14 -49.95 24.67 4.64
CA ARG A 14 -49.94 25.46 3.40
C ARG A 14 -48.71 26.37 3.26
N ARG A 15 -48.07 26.74 4.36
CA ARG A 15 -46.81 27.52 4.41
C ARG A 15 -45.55 26.64 4.38
N GLY A 16 -45.64 25.37 4.77
CA GLY A 16 -44.52 24.43 4.74
C GLY A 16 -44.34 23.73 3.39
N GLN A 17 -45.34 23.80 2.51
CA GLN A 17 -45.31 23.28 1.14
C GLN A 17 -44.80 24.30 0.11
N LEU A 18 -44.22 25.42 0.55
CA LEU A 18 -43.60 26.39 -0.34
C LEU A 18 -42.44 25.71 -1.09
N LYS A 19 -42.66 25.46 -2.39
CA LYS A 19 -41.60 25.05 -3.31
C LYS A 19 -40.83 26.30 -3.68
N TYR A 20 -39.63 26.44 -3.15
CA TYR A 20 -38.68 27.44 -3.63
C TYR A 20 -38.23 27.01 -5.03
N ASP A 21 -38.35 27.91 -5.99
CA ASP A 21 -37.89 27.62 -7.34
C ASP A 21 -36.36 27.56 -7.33
N ALA A 22 -35.81 26.44 -7.79
CA ALA A 22 -34.38 26.21 -7.72
C ALA A 22 -33.62 27.17 -8.65
N THR A 23 -34.28 27.77 -9.65
CA THR A 23 -33.66 28.68 -10.63
C THR A 23 -33.61 30.14 -10.18
N TRP A 24 -34.11 30.48 -8.98
CA TRP A 24 -34.09 31.87 -8.49
C TRP A 24 -32.69 32.49 -8.38
N HIS A 25 -31.64 31.66 -8.25
CA HIS A 25 -30.26 32.13 -8.22
C HIS A 25 -29.63 32.31 -9.61
N THR A 26 -30.19 31.68 -10.65
CA THR A 26 -29.64 31.73 -12.02
C THR A 26 -30.24 32.84 -12.86
N ASP A 27 -31.50 33.24 -12.61
CA ASP A 27 -32.22 34.18 -13.48
C ASP A 27 -32.10 35.66 -13.07
N GLY A 28 -31.21 36.01 -12.13
CA GLY A 28 -30.99 37.41 -11.71
C GLY A 28 -32.13 38.04 -10.89
N HIS A 29 -33.30 37.40 -10.82
CA HIS A 29 -34.48 37.82 -10.05
C HIS A 29 -34.30 37.85 -8.53
N LEU A 30 -33.18 37.33 -8.00
CA LEU A 30 -32.90 37.35 -6.57
C LEU A 30 -32.81 38.79 -6.02
N GLN A 31 -32.23 39.71 -6.79
CA GLN A 31 -32.18 41.13 -6.38
C GLN A 31 -33.57 41.76 -6.35
N ASP A 32 -34.41 41.49 -7.35
CA ASP A 32 -35.78 42.01 -7.41
C ASP A 32 -36.62 41.49 -6.22
N ILE A 33 -36.51 40.20 -5.89
CA ILE A 33 -37.26 39.59 -4.77
C ILE A 33 -36.76 40.10 -3.43
N ILE A 34 -35.44 40.26 -3.25
CA ILE A 34 -34.89 40.87 -2.03
C ILE A 34 -35.37 42.32 -1.91
N GLN A 35 -35.41 43.07 -3.01
CA GLN A 35 -35.86 44.46 -2.99
C GLN A 35 -37.36 44.59 -2.69
N ILE A 36 -38.20 43.69 -3.22
CA ILE A 36 -39.64 43.60 -2.94
C ILE A 36 -39.92 43.19 -1.49
N THR A 37 -39.05 42.37 -0.89
CA THR A 37 -39.22 41.90 0.50
C THR A 37 -38.53 42.80 1.54
N SER A 38 -37.66 43.70 1.08
CA SER A 38 -37.01 44.72 1.92
C SER A 38 -37.92 45.92 2.21
N SER A 39 -38.99 46.11 1.42
CA SER A 39 -40.01 47.11 1.69
C SER A 39 -41.14 46.52 2.52
N PRO A 40 -41.65 47.23 3.54
CA PRO A 40 -42.81 46.78 4.30
C PRO A 40 -44.01 46.63 3.36
N PRO A 41 -44.87 45.60 3.54
CA PRO A 41 -46.00 45.38 2.66
C PRO A 41 -46.91 46.62 2.64
N PRO A 42 -47.37 47.07 1.47
CA PRO A 42 -48.24 48.24 1.39
C PRO A 42 -49.53 47.93 2.16
N LEU A 43 -49.81 48.73 3.19
CA LEU A 43 -51.06 48.65 3.94
C LEU A 43 -52.21 48.96 2.98
N SER A 44 -53.26 48.14 2.98
CA SER A 44 -54.43 48.43 2.16
C SER A 44 -55.03 49.77 2.60
N PRO A 45 -55.52 50.60 1.66
CA PRO A 45 -56.06 51.92 1.97
C PRO A 45 -57.28 51.87 2.91
N GLU A 46 -57.90 50.70 3.06
CA GLU A 46 -59.04 50.46 3.95
C GLU A 46 -58.62 50.30 5.43
N LEU A 47 -57.35 50.04 5.73
CA LEU A 47 -56.82 49.85 7.09
C LEU A 47 -56.15 51.11 7.67
N ILE A 48 -56.06 52.20 6.89
CA ILE A 48 -55.47 53.45 7.34
C ILE A 48 -56.54 54.26 8.07
N THR A 49 -56.61 54.12 9.40
CA THR A 49 -57.44 55.00 10.24
C THR A 49 -56.94 56.44 10.17
N HIS A 50 -57.86 57.43 10.18
CA HIS A 50 -57.59 58.88 10.07
C HIS A 50 -56.45 59.43 10.95
N SER A 51 -56.10 58.74 12.04
CA SER A 51 -54.98 59.06 12.93
C SER A 51 -53.58 58.86 12.30
N LEU A 52 -53.41 57.91 11.38
CA LEU A 52 -52.11 57.67 10.72
C LEU A 52 -51.83 58.63 9.55
N GLN A 53 -52.88 59.14 8.90
CA GLN A 53 -52.75 60.09 7.79
C GLN A 53 -52.15 61.45 8.22
N LYS A 54 -52.32 61.83 9.50
CA LYS A 54 -51.72 63.05 10.07
C LYS A 54 -50.21 62.93 10.31
N LEU A 55 -49.66 61.72 10.50
CA LEU A 55 -48.23 61.53 10.74
C LEU A 55 -47.41 61.46 9.45
N GLN A 56 -48.04 61.11 8.34
CA GLN A 56 -47.36 60.96 7.05
C GLN A 56 -47.14 62.32 6.34
N LEU A 57 -48.03 63.30 6.56
CA LEU A 57 -47.85 64.67 6.05
C LEU A 57 -46.77 65.48 6.78
N SER A 58 -46.30 65.00 7.94
CA SER A 58 -45.20 65.64 8.70
C SER A 58 -43.81 65.09 8.38
N ALA A 59 -43.70 63.97 7.66
CA ALA A 59 -42.41 63.31 7.38
C ALA A 59 -41.69 63.86 6.13
N ASP A 60 -42.42 64.41 5.16
CA ASP A 60 -41.86 64.85 3.86
C ASP A 60 -41.20 66.24 3.90
N GLN A 61 -41.12 66.93 5.05
CA GLN A 61 -40.48 68.26 5.16
C GLN A 61 -39.13 68.28 5.88
N ASN A 62 -38.63 67.14 6.41
CA ASN A 62 -37.42 67.13 7.25
C ASN A 62 -36.17 66.47 6.63
N GLU A 63 -36.23 66.00 5.38
CA GLU A 63 -35.05 65.49 4.66
C GLU A 63 -34.33 66.57 3.84
N LEU A 64 -33.94 67.69 4.44
CA LEU A 64 -32.98 68.63 3.84
C LEU A 64 -32.43 69.62 4.87
N LYS A 65 -31.71 69.11 5.88
CA LYS A 65 -30.66 69.85 6.62
C LYS A 65 -30.08 68.93 7.69
N ASN A 66 -28.97 68.27 7.36
CA ASN A 66 -28.11 67.65 8.36
C ASN A 66 -26.69 68.20 8.16
N SER A 67 -26.39 69.30 8.87
CA SER A 67 -25.04 69.76 9.14
C SER A 67 -24.93 70.02 10.64
N PHE A 68 -24.28 69.09 11.32
CA PHE A 68 -23.19 69.35 12.26
C PHE A 68 -23.32 70.62 13.13
N THR A 69 -23.81 70.47 14.37
CA THR A 69 -23.15 70.99 15.58
C THR A 69 -23.83 70.46 16.85
N ASP A 70 -22.99 70.09 17.81
CA ASP A 70 -23.29 69.98 19.23
C ASP A 70 -24.07 71.20 19.76
N HIS A 71 -25.09 70.96 20.59
CA HIS A 71 -25.11 71.41 21.99
C HIS A 71 -26.43 71.07 22.68
N SER A 72 -26.24 70.68 23.94
CA SER A 72 -27.12 70.54 25.10
C SER A 72 -28.56 71.08 25.05
N SER A 73 -29.43 70.21 25.55
CA SER A 73 -30.87 70.35 25.81
C SER A 73 -31.23 71.44 26.83
N PRO A 74 -32.47 71.98 26.79
CA PRO A 74 -32.86 73.24 27.40
C PRO A 74 -33.71 73.13 28.67
N GLU A 75 -33.76 74.26 29.39
CA GLU A 75 -34.65 74.58 30.51
C GLU A 75 -36.10 74.80 30.06
N GLU A 76 -37.00 74.37 30.97
CA GLU A 76 -38.28 74.95 31.41
C GLU A 76 -39.16 75.70 30.39
N SER A 77 -40.38 75.15 30.19
CA SER A 77 -41.53 75.84 29.61
C SER A 77 -42.68 75.78 30.62
N ASP A 78 -42.98 76.94 31.18
CA ASP A 78 -44.29 77.27 31.72
C ASP A 78 -45.35 77.27 30.61
N ASN A 79 -46.56 76.81 30.95
CA ASN A 79 -47.84 77.29 30.44
C ASN A 79 -48.95 76.63 31.28
N GLU A 80 -49.69 77.45 32.05
CA GLU A 80 -51.02 77.95 31.68
C GLU A 80 -52.09 76.84 31.60
N GLU A 81 -53.06 76.91 32.51
CA GLU A 81 -54.49 77.16 32.23
C GLU A 81 -55.25 77.01 33.57
N ASN A 82 -55.96 78.03 34.09
CA ASN A 82 -57.25 78.60 33.68
C ASN A 82 -58.42 78.02 34.51
N GLU A 83 -59.50 78.80 34.63
CA GLU A 83 -60.79 78.53 35.32
C GLU A 83 -60.86 78.74 36.84
N SER A 84 -61.93 79.26 37.46
CA SER A 84 -63.19 79.85 37.01
C SER A 84 -64.02 80.14 38.28
N HIS A 85 -64.71 81.29 38.32
CA HIS A 85 -65.96 81.52 39.06
C HIS A 85 -66.08 81.17 40.56
N ARG A 86 -66.34 82.20 41.40
CA ARG A 86 -67.72 82.51 41.86
C ARG A 86 -67.76 83.76 42.76
N ASP A 87 -68.55 84.72 42.29
CA ASP A 87 -69.21 85.76 43.07
C ASP A 87 -69.91 85.22 44.32
N CYS A 88 -69.83 85.97 45.42
CA CYS A 88 -70.93 85.97 46.40
C CYS A 88 -71.15 87.40 46.91
N LYS A 89 -72.19 88.03 46.31
CA LYS A 89 -72.86 89.22 46.83
C LYS A 89 -73.51 88.88 48.18
N VAL A 90 -73.32 89.74 49.18
CA VAL A 90 -74.32 89.95 50.22
C VAL A 90 -74.58 91.46 50.32
N LEU A 91 -75.56 91.90 49.53
CA LEU A 91 -76.48 92.95 49.93
C LEU A 91 -77.21 92.43 51.19
N ASP A 92 -77.37 93.24 52.24
CA ASP A 92 -78.69 93.86 52.43
C ASP A 92 -78.79 94.88 53.58
N THR A 93 -79.55 95.95 53.24
CA THR A 93 -80.53 96.74 54.02
C THR A 93 -80.27 97.14 55.48
N VAL A 94 -80.16 98.43 55.82
CA VAL A 94 -81.22 99.49 55.94
C VAL A 94 -82.17 99.29 57.13
N GLY A 95 -82.27 100.34 57.97
CA GLY A 95 -83.32 100.56 58.98
C GLY A 95 -82.80 100.39 60.40
N SER A 96 -83.14 101.18 61.41
CA SER A 96 -84.16 102.21 61.54
C SER A 96 -83.82 103.08 62.76
N LYS A 97 -84.19 104.35 62.64
CA LYS A 97 -84.27 105.33 63.73
C LYS A 97 -85.33 104.89 64.76
N SER A 98 -85.01 104.98 66.05
CA SER A 98 -85.95 105.13 67.19
C SER A 98 -85.08 105.43 68.41
N SER A 99 -84.88 106.67 68.88
CA SER A 99 -85.85 107.63 69.45
C SER A 99 -86.63 107.02 70.61
N TYR A 100 -86.34 107.54 71.80
CA TYR A 100 -86.95 107.28 73.12
C TYR A 100 -86.63 105.93 73.77
N ASN A 101 -85.67 105.92 74.71
CA ASN A 101 -85.72 105.23 76.01
C ASN A 101 -84.43 105.54 76.81
N ASP A 102 -84.29 106.80 77.25
CA ASP A 102 -83.08 107.31 77.92
C ASP A 102 -83.07 107.12 79.45
N ASP A 103 -84.05 106.42 80.04
CA ASP A 103 -84.13 106.25 81.51
C ASP A 103 -84.22 104.78 81.99
N LEU A 104 -84.08 103.80 81.10
CA LEU A 104 -83.88 102.38 81.45
C LEU A 104 -82.52 101.80 81.02
N ASN A 105 -81.70 102.57 80.28
CA ASN A 105 -80.41 102.13 79.75
C ASN A 105 -79.26 102.12 80.76
N CYS A 106 -79.32 102.84 81.89
CA CYS A 106 -78.20 102.87 82.84
C CYS A 106 -78.03 101.56 83.66
N ALA A 107 -79.10 100.77 83.80
CA ALA A 107 -79.04 99.44 84.44
C ALA A 107 -78.74 98.31 83.44
N LEU A 108 -79.17 98.46 82.18
CA LEU A 108 -78.81 97.55 81.09
C LEU A 108 -77.37 97.77 80.60
N ASP A 109 -76.82 98.99 80.62
CA ASP A 109 -75.43 99.30 80.23
C ASP A 109 -74.38 98.57 81.07
N LYS A 110 -74.61 98.47 82.39
CA LYS A 110 -73.68 97.76 83.29
C LYS A 110 -73.69 96.24 83.05
N ASN A 111 -74.79 95.69 82.55
CA ASN A 111 -74.90 94.28 82.17
C ASN A 111 -74.47 94.04 80.71
N ALA A 112 -74.75 94.97 79.80
CA ALA A 112 -74.32 94.94 78.41
C ALA A 112 -72.80 95.02 78.28
N ALA A 113 -72.14 95.88 79.07
CA ALA A 113 -70.68 95.93 79.15
C ALA A 113 -70.08 94.60 79.64
N LYS A 114 -70.70 93.94 80.63
CA LYS A 114 -70.27 92.61 81.09
C LYS A 114 -70.46 91.53 80.04
N ILE A 115 -71.57 91.56 79.30
CA ILE A 115 -71.85 90.63 78.20
C ILE A 115 -70.87 90.86 77.04
N GLN A 116 -70.57 92.09 76.67
CA GLN A 116 -69.58 92.42 75.64
C GLN A 116 -68.17 91.94 76.02
N VAL A 117 -67.77 92.12 77.28
CA VAL A 117 -66.49 91.57 77.78
C VAL A 117 -66.47 90.05 77.71
N ALA A 118 -67.57 89.38 78.10
CA ALA A 118 -67.67 87.92 78.01
C ALA A 118 -67.64 87.40 76.55
N LEU A 119 -68.34 88.09 75.63
CA LEU A 119 -68.33 87.79 74.20
C LEU A 119 -66.92 87.96 73.62
N HIS A 120 -66.27 89.08 73.91
CA HIS A 120 -64.91 89.33 73.43
C HIS A 120 -63.92 88.28 73.95
N LEU A 121 -63.98 87.92 75.24
CA LEU A 121 -63.16 86.84 75.78
C LEU A 121 -63.44 85.50 75.09
N HIS A 122 -64.71 85.21 74.77
CA HIS A 122 -65.07 84.00 74.03
C HIS A 122 -64.59 84.03 72.58
N GLU A 123 -64.65 85.16 71.90
CA GLU A 123 -64.11 85.35 70.54
C GLU A 123 -62.59 85.19 70.50
N VAL A 124 -61.89 85.75 71.49
CA VAL A 124 -60.45 85.56 71.68
C VAL A 124 -60.13 84.08 71.90
N GLU A 125 -60.92 83.39 72.72
CA GLU A 125 -60.78 81.96 72.97
C GLU A 125 -61.02 81.13 71.70
N ILE A 126 -62.11 81.37 70.96
CA ILE A 126 -62.38 80.68 69.68
C ILE A 126 -61.26 80.93 68.68
N THR A 127 -60.75 82.17 68.62
CA THR A 127 -59.65 82.52 67.72
C THR A 127 -58.37 81.80 68.11
N ARG A 128 -58.10 81.66 69.42
CA ARG A 128 -56.99 80.88 69.96
C ARG A 128 -57.14 79.41 69.58
N GLU A 129 -58.29 78.78 69.84
CA GLU A 129 -58.54 77.39 69.45
C GLU A 129 -58.43 77.16 67.94
N ALA A 130 -58.90 78.11 67.12
CA ALA A 130 -58.80 78.02 65.66
C ALA A 130 -57.33 78.06 65.21
N LYS A 131 -56.51 78.94 65.82
CA LYS A 131 -55.06 78.98 65.58
C LYS A 131 -54.39 77.68 66.01
N ASP A 132 -54.69 77.16 67.19
CA ASP A 132 -54.15 75.90 67.69
C ASP A 132 -54.52 74.73 66.76
N ARG A 133 -55.78 74.65 66.28
CA ARG A 133 -56.22 73.65 65.30
C ARG A 133 -55.52 73.78 63.94
N VAL A 134 -55.18 75.00 63.51
CA VAL A 134 -54.40 75.22 62.29
C VAL A 134 -52.94 74.81 62.50
N GLU A 135 -52.34 75.12 63.63
CA GLU A 135 -50.97 74.74 63.96
C GLU A 135 -50.81 73.21 64.06
N VAL A 136 -51.76 72.52 64.70
CA VAL A 136 -51.77 71.05 64.76
C VAL A 136 -51.86 70.45 63.35
N ARG A 137 -52.79 70.93 62.52
CA ARG A 137 -52.91 70.45 61.12
C ARG A 137 -51.66 70.76 60.31
N LYS A 138 -51.02 71.91 60.52
CA LYS A 138 -49.76 72.27 59.86
C LYS A 138 -48.62 71.33 60.26
N LYS A 139 -48.50 70.98 61.55
CA LYS A 139 -47.52 69.99 62.04
C LYS A 139 -47.79 68.60 61.44
N GLN A 140 -49.02 68.12 61.48
CA GLN A 140 -49.41 66.84 60.88
C GLN A 140 -49.13 66.79 59.37
N HIS A 141 -49.42 67.87 58.65
CA HIS A 141 -49.11 67.96 57.23
C HIS A 141 -47.61 67.99 56.96
N ALA A 142 -46.82 68.70 57.78
CA ALA A 142 -45.36 68.71 57.65
C ALA A 142 -44.75 67.32 57.92
N GLU A 143 -45.21 66.63 58.96
CA GLU A 143 -44.81 65.25 59.26
C GLU A 143 -45.17 64.28 58.12
N PHE A 144 -46.40 64.37 57.61
CA PHE A 144 -46.84 63.56 56.47
C PHE A 144 -46.04 63.84 55.20
N SER A 145 -45.77 65.12 54.89
CA SER A 145 -44.94 65.52 53.75
C SER A 145 -43.51 64.98 53.89
N GLN A 146 -42.92 65.07 55.08
CA GLN A 146 -41.59 64.55 55.36
C GLN A 146 -41.54 63.02 55.20
N GLN A 147 -42.56 62.31 55.68
CA GLN A 147 -42.67 60.87 55.50
C GLN A 147 -42.77 60.50 54.03
N LEU A 148 -43.61 61.19 53.26
CA LEU A 148 -43.76 60.95 51.82
C LEU A 148 -42.44 61.21 51.07
N GLU A 149 -41.70 62.25 51.42
CA GLU A 149 -40.37 62.50 50.86
C GLU A 149 -39.37 61.40 51.19
N GLN A 150 -39.37 60.89 52.43
CA GLN A 150 -38.50 59.79 52.83
C GLN A 150 -38.84 58.52 52.04
N ASP A 151 -40.11 58.18 51.92
CA ASP A 151 -40.58 57.03 51.16
C ASP A 151 -40.24 57.17 49.67
N ALA A 152 -40.40 58.36 49.09
CA ALA A 152 -40.01 58.65 47.71
C ALA A 152 -38.50 58.46 47.51
N ARG A 153 -37.66 58.97 48.42
CA ARG A 153 -36.20 58.79 48.37
C ARG A 153 -35.80 57.32 48.47
N GLN A 154 -36.42 56.55 49.36
CA GLN A 154 -36.17 55.11 49.49
C GLN A 154 -36.57 54.36 48.22
N ASN A 155 -37.74 54.67 47.65
CA ASN A 155 -38.21 54.05 46.40
C ASN A 155 -37.27 54.35 45.22
N ILE A 156 -36.77 55.58 45.09
CA ILE A 156 -35.79 55.94 44.06
C ILE A 156 -34.49 55.14 44.25
N SER A 157 -33.99 55.03 45.48
CA SER A 157 -32.78 54.26 45.79
C SER A 157 -32.94 52.77 45.45
N LEU A 158 -34.07 52.17 45.79
CA LEU A 158 -34.39 50.77 45.45
C LEU A 158 -34.48 50.55 43.93
N LEU A 159 -35.08 51.50 43.20
CA LEU A 159 -35.16 51.45 41.74
C LEU A 159 -33.77 51.54 41.10
N GLN A 160 -32.91 52.45 41.58
CA GLN A 160 -31.52 52.57 41.12
C GLN A 160 -30.75 51.27 41.34
N GLN A 161 -30.80 50.70 42.55
CA GLN A 161 -30.16 49.42 42.87
C GLN A 161 -30.68 48.29 41.97
N ARG A 162 -31.97 48.22 41.70
CA ARG A 162 -32.57 47.23 40.80
C ARG A 162 -32.08 47.41 39.36
N MET A 163 -31.93 48.65 38.89
CA MET A 163 -31.37 48.93 37.57
C MET A 163 -29.90 48.51 37.47
N GLU A 164 -29.08 48.82 38.48
CA GLU A 164 -27.67 48.40 38.52
C GLU A 164 -27.53 46.88 38.49
N LEU A 165 -28.32 46.14 39.27
CA LEU A 165 -28.30 44.67 39.27
C LEU A 165 -28.69 44.11 37.90
N ARG A 166 -29.69 44.71 37.23
CA ARG A 166 -30.08 44.31 35.87
C ARG A 166 -28.97 44.59 34.85
N GLN A 167 -28.31 45.74 34.95
CA GLN A 167 -27.18 46.08 34.07
C GLN A 167 -26.00 45.13 34.28
N ARG A 168 -25.63 44.82 35.53
CA ARG A 168 -24.59 43.84 35.85
C ARG A 168 -24.92 42.44 35.31
N ALA A 169 -26.16 41.98 35.52
CA ALA A 169 -26.61 40.69 34.99
C ALA A 169 -26.60 40.66 33.44
N HIS A 170 -26.93 41.78 32.79
CA HIS A 170 -26.85 41.88 31.34
C HIS A 170 -25.40 41.84 30.83
N TRP A 171 -24.50 42.59 31.47
CA TRP A 171 -23.07 42.56 31.15
C TRP A 171 -22.45 41.19 31.35
N GLN A 172 -22.81 40.49 32.44
CA GLN A 172 -22.36 39.13 32.68
C GLN A 172 -22.80 38.18 31.56
N LYS A 173 -24.06 38.26 31.11
CA LYS A 173 -24.54 37.46 29.97
C LYS A 173 -23.78 37.74 28.69
N ILE A 174 -23.45 39.00 28.40
CA ILE A 174 -22.65 39.37 27.23
C ILE A 174 -21.26 38.75 27.33
N ASN A 175 -20.62 38.85 28.51
CA ASN A 175 -19.31 38.28 28.74
C ASN A 175 -19.32 36.75 28.60
N ASP A 176 -20.32 36.07 29.18
CA ASP A 176 -20.46 34.61 29.07
C ASP A 176 -20.58 34.19 27.60
N VAL A 177 -21.43 34.86 26.81
CA VAL A 177 -21.58 34.60 25.37
C VAL A 177 -20.28 34.87 24.60
N ASN A 178 -19.56 35.94 24.94
CA ASN A 178 -18.28 36.25 24.31
C ASN A 178 -17.23 35.17 24.62
N THR A 179 -17.11 34.75 25.89
CA THR A 179 -16.19 33.68 26.29
C THR A 179 -16.52 32.35 25.61
N GLU A 180 -17.80 31.97 25.55
CA GLU A 180 -18.23 30.76 24.83
C GLU A 180 -17.94 30.85 23.32
N SER A 181 -18.10 32.04 22.72
CA SER A 181 -17.77 32.28 21.32
C SER A 181 -16.27 32.12 21.05
N GLU A 182 -15.42 32.66 21.92
CA GLU A 182 -13.96 32.53 21.85
C GLU A 182 -13.51 31.08 22.00
N GLU A 183 -14.00 30.37 23.03
CA GLU A 183 -13.72 28.95 23.22
C GLU A 183 -14.15 28.12 22.01
N ASN A 184 -15.32 28.40 21.44
CA ASN A 184 -15.80 27.69 20.26
C ASN A 184 -14.95 27.98 19.03
N ARG A 185 -14.45 29.22 18.88
CA ARG A 185 -13.50 29.58 17.83
C ARG A 185 -12.18 28.81 17.98
N GLU A 186 -11.64 28.74 19.19
CA GLU A 186 -10.42 27.99 19.48
C GLU A 186 -10.58 26.49 19.21
N ARG A 187 -11.69 25.89 19.67
CA ARG A 187 -12.01 24.48 19.39
C ARG A 187 -12.07 24.19 17.89
N ARG A 188 -12.65 25.10 17.09
CA ARG A 188 -12.69 24.96 15.63
C ARG A 188 -11.30 25.03 14.99
N LEU A 189 -10.45 25.94 15.47
CA LEU A 189 -9.07 26.07 14.97
C LEU A 189 -8.24 24.83 15.30
N LEU A 190 -8.32 24.32 16.54
CA LEU A 190 -7.65 23.09 16.94
C LEU A 190 -8.11 21.89 16.12
N HIS A 191 -9.43 21.75 15.90
CA HIS A 191 -9.98 20.69 15.06
C HIS A 191 -9.50 20.80 13.60
N GLN A 192 -9.41 22.02 13.07
CA GLN A 192 -8.87 22.25 11.73
C GLN A 192 -7.39 21.87 11.63
N GLN A 193 -6.57 22.29 12.60
CA GLN A 193 -5.15 21.95 12.66
C GLN A 193 -4.95 20.44 12.80
N GLU A 194 -5.75 19.77 13.64
CA GLU A 194 -5.69 18.32 13.78
C GLU A 194 -6.08 17.60 12.48
N ARG A 195 -7.14 18.05 11.79
CA ARG A 195 -7.51 17.52 10.47
C ARG A 195 -6.38 17.68 9.46
N HIS A 196 -5.71 18.83 9.42
CA HIS A 196 -4.56 19.06 8.54
C HIS A 196 -3.39 18.13 8.90
N ARG A 197 -3.08 18.00 10.19
CA ARG A 197 -2.05 17.09 10.69
C ARG A 197 -2.33 15.63 10.32
N LEU A 198 -3.56 15.16 10.51
CA LEU A 198 -3.98 13.81 10.15
C LEU A 198 -3.96 13.60 8.63
N HIS A 199 -4.35 14.60 7.86
CA HIS A 199 -4.28 14.56 6.41
C HIS A 199 -2.83 14.43 5.90
N LEU A 200 -1.91 15.24 6.43
CA LEU A 200 -0.48 15.14 6.12
C LEU A 200 0.10 13.77 6.48
N LYS A 201 -0.24 13.24 7.67
CA LYS A 201 0.16 11.88 8.07
C LYS A 201 -0.36 10.81 7.10
N ARG A 202 -1.60 10.96 6.63
CA ARG A 202 -2.19 10.03 5.64
C ARG A 202 -1.49 10.14 4.30
N LEU A 203 -1.13 11.34 3.85
CA LEU A 203 -0.37 11.55 2.62
C LEU A 203 1.04 10.95 2.73
N ASP A 204 1.75 11.18 3.83
CA ASP A 204 3.07 10.59 4.08
C ASP A 204 3.01 9.06 4.10
N ALA A 205 2.01 8.48 4.78
CA ALA A 205 1.80 7.03 4.77
C ALA A 205 1.51 6.48 3.37
N LYS A 206 0.70 7.18 2.56
CA LYS A 206 0.44 6.81 1.16
C LYS A 206 1.70 6.90 0.30
N MET A 207 2.50 7.95 0.48
CA MET A 207 3.75 8.14 -0.25
C MET A 207 4.75 7.03 0.10
N LYS A 208 4.93 6.72 1.39
CA LYS A 208 5.79 5.62 1.84
C LYS A 208 5.31 4.26 1.31
N ALA A 209 4.01 3.98 1.36
CA ALA A 209 3.46 2.74 0.80
C ALA A 209 3.67 2.64 -0.71
N ALA A 210 3.50 3.73 -1.46
CA ALA A 210 3.75 3.77 -2.90
C ALA A 210 5.23 3.54 -3.24
N LEU A 211 6.15 4.12 -2.47
CA LEU A 211 7.58 3.89 -2.62
C LEU A 211 7.95 2.43 -2.34
N GLN A 212 7.47 1.86 -1.23
CA GLN A 212 7.69 0.44 -0.90
C GLN A 212 7.14 -0.50 -1.97
N GLN A 213 5.94 -0.21 -2.50
CA GLN A 213 5.34 -1.00 -3.57
C GLN A 213 6.19 -0.94 -4.86
N LYS A 214 6.73 0.24 -5.19
CA LYS A 214 7.63 0.42 -6.33
C LYS A 214 8.93 -0.38 -6.15
N GLU A 215 9.54 -0.32 -4.98
CA GLU A 215 10.75 -1.09 -4.66
C GLU A 215 10.50 -2.60 -4.77
N LEU A 216 9.41 -3.10 -4.19
CA LEU A 216 9.01 -4.51 -4.30
C LEU A 216 8.77 -4.91 -5.76
N ALA A 217 8.09 -4.08 -6.55
CA ALA A 217 7.85 -4.35 -7.96
C ALA A 217 9.15 -4.34 -8.79
N GLU A 218 10.10 -3.45 -8.49
CA GLU A 218 11.42 -3.43 -9.12
C GLU A 218 12.24 -4.67 -8.77
N MET A 219 12.24 -5.09 -7.51
CA MET A 219 12.88 -6.32 -7.04
C MET A 219 12.26 -7.56 -7.70
N GLU A 220 10.93 -7.65 -7.78
CA GLU A 220 10.26 -8.72 -8.51
C GLU A 220 10.58 -8.71 -10.00
N LYS A 221 10.63 -7.53 -10.64
CA LYS A 221 11.00 -7.39 -12.05
C LYS A 221 12.44 -7.84 -12.30
N GLN A 222 13.37 -7.53 -11.40
CA GLN A 222 14.75 -8.03 -11.49
C GLN A 222 14.81 -9.55 -11.31
N LYS A 223 14.07 -10.09 -10.34
CA LYS A 223 13.97 -11.55 -10.12
C LYS A 223 13.38 -12.28 -11.32
N ARG A 224 12.35 -11.70 -11.97
CA ARG A 224 11.77 -12.24 -13.22
C ARG A 224 12.78 -12.23 -14.36
N LYS A 225 13.50 -11.13 -14.57
CA LYS A 225 14.57 -11.05 -15.59
C LYS A 225 15.68 -12.07 -15.36
N GLN A 226 16.08 -12.28 -14.10
CA GLN A 226 17.06 -13.32 -13.75
C GLN A 226 16.52 -14.73 -14.00
N ALA A 227 15.25 -14.99 -13.66
CA ALA A 227 14.61 -16.27 -13.92
C ALA A 227 14.46 -16.55 -15.42
N GLU A 228 14.09 -15.54 -16.22
CA GLU A 228 14.03 -15.62 -17.68
C GLU A 228 15.40 -15.90 -18.28
N LEU A 229 16.45 -15.17 -17.85
CA LEU A 229 17.82 -15.41 -18.30
C LEU A 229 18.29 -16.83 -17.93
N LYS A 230 17.98 -17.29 -16.71
CA LYS A 230 18.31 -18.64 -16.29
C LYS A 230 17.59 -19.70 -17.13
N SER A 231 16.28 -19.55 -17.33
CA SER A 231 15.49 -20.47 -18.18
C SER A 231 15.97 -20.47 -19.63
N PHE A 232 16.39 -19.31 -20.15
CA PHE A 232 16.98 -19.17 -21.47
C PHE A 232 18.30 -19.94 -21.59
N LEU A 233 19.21 -19.76 -20.62
CA LEU A 233 20.48 -20.48 -20.57
C LEU A 233 20.28 -21.99 -20.39
N ASP A 234 19.38 -22.42 -19.51
CA ASP A 234 19.04 -23.84 -19.30
C ASP A 234 18.55 -24.49 -20.60
N SER A 235 17.76 -23.75 -21.39
CA SER A 235 17.28 -24.20 -22.69
C SER A 235 18.41 -24.32 -23.72
N LEU A 236 19.36 -23.36 -23.76
CA LEU A 236 20.55 -23.45 -24.62
C LEU A 236 21.46 -24.62 -24.22
N VAL A 237 21.68 -24.83 -22.93
CA VAL A 237 22.47 -25.96 -22.41
C VAL A 237 21.81 -27.29 -22.79
N LYS A 238 20.48 -27.38 -22.75
CA LYS A 238 19.75 -28.56 -23.22
C LYS A 238 19.98 -28.84 -24.71
N VAL A 239 19.91 -27.81 -25.56
CA VAL A 239 20.16 -27.95 -27.00
C VAL A 239 21.62 -28.33 -27.29
N LYS A 240 22.57 -27.71 -26.59
CA LYS A 240 23.99 -28.10 -26.63
C LYS A 240 24.18 -29.58 -26.26
N GLY A 241 23.53 -30.04 -25.18
CA GLY A 241 23.57 -31.44 -24.77
C GLY A 241 23.10 -32.40 -25.86
N GLN A 242 22.08 -32.02 -26.64
CA GLN A 242 21.63 -32.80 -27.80
C GLN A 242 22.68 -32.82 -28.92
N ILE A 243 23.35 -31.69 -29.21
CA ILE A 243 24.45 -31.62 -30.18
C ILE A 243 25.59 -32.54 -29.75
N ASP A 244 26.00 -32.48 -28.48
CA ASP A 244 27.10 -33.28 -27.92
C ASP A 244 26.78 -34.78 -27.93
N GLU A 245 25.55 -35.16 -27.58
CA GLU A 245 25.11 -36.55 -27.61
C GLU A 245 25.09 -37.11 -29.04
N GLN A 246 24.58 -36.34 -30.01
CA GLN A 246 24.58 -36.76 -31.41
C GLN A 246 26.00 -36.83 -31.99
N ALA A 247 26.85 -35.86 -31.66
CA ALA A 247 28.27 -35.85 -32.03
C ALA A 247 29.00 -37.09 -31.48
N ALA A 248 28.77 -37.44 -30.22
CA ALA A 248 29.36 -38.62 -29.59
C ALA A 248 28.92 -39.92 -30.30
N ARG A 249 27.62 -40.08 -30.59
CA ARG A 249 27.09 -41.23 -31.33
C ARG A 249 27.72 -41.35 -32.72
N MET A 250 27.91 -40.24 -33.43
CA MET A 250 28.55 -40.23 -34.75
C MET A 250 30.02 -40.63 -34.67
N ILE A 251 30.77 -40.12 -33.68
CA ILE A 251 32.17 -40.50 -33.46
C ILE A 251 32.28 -41.99 -33.13
N GLU A 252 31.40 -42.50 -32.26
CA GLU A 252 31.33 -43.91 -31.89
C GLU A 252 31.03 -44.81 -33.11
N ALA A 253 30.07 -44.42 -33.96
CA ALA A 253 29.76 -45.16 -35.19
C ALA A 253 30.94 -45.20 -36.17
N LEU A 254 31.70 -44.10 -36.29
CA LEU A 254 32.92 -44.06 -37.10
C LEU A 254 34.04 -44.93 -36.53
N GLU A 255 34.11 -45.09 -35.20
CA GLU A 255 35.11 -45.92 -34.51
C GLU A 255 34.76 -47.41 -34.54
N ALA A 256 33.47 -47.73 -34.45
CA ALA A 256 32.96 -49.10 -34.51
C ALA A 256 33.07 -49.74 -35.92
N CYS A 257 33.40 -48.97 -36.95
CA CYS A 257 33.54 -49.49 -38.30
C CYS A 257 34.73 -50.47 -38.40
N PRO A 258 34.52 -51.73 -38.86
CA PRO A 258 35.57 -52.76 -38.90
C PRO A 258 36.66 -52.49 -39.95
N HIS A 259 36.39 -51.60 -40.91
CA HIS A 259 37.26 -51.29 -42.05
C HIS A 259 37.94 -49.92 -41.87
N GLN A 260 38.60 -49.72 -40.72
CA GLN A 260 39.20 -48.42 -40.37
C GLN A 260 40.29 -47.97 -41.35
N GLU A 261 41.02 -48.87 -41.99
CA GLU A 261 42.07 -48.52 -42.97
C GLU A 261 41.49 -47.78 -44.19
N GLN A 262 40.32 -48.22 -44.69
CA GLN A 262 39.63 -47.54 -45.79
C GLN A 262 38.92 -46.26 -45.33
N LEU A 263 38.47 -46.21 -44.08
CA LEU A 263 37.75 -45.07 -43.52
C LEU A 263 38.70 -43.94 -43.06
N ALA A 264 39.95 -44.24 -42.71
CA ALA A 264 40.88 -43.31 -42.04
C ALA A 264 40.96 -41.89 -42.62
N PRO A 265 41.13 -41.66 -43.94
CA PRO A 265 41.26 -40.30 -44.47
C PRO A 265 39.97 -39.48 -44.33
N LYS A 266 38.82 -40.04 -44.75
CA LYS A 266 37.51 -39.35 -44.67
C LYS A 266 36.98 -39.29 -43.23
N GLY A 267 37.16 -40.36 -42.46
CA GLY A 267 36.71 -40.47 -41.07
C GLY A 267 37.39 -39.47 -40.13
N ASN A 268 38.70 -39.26 -40.29
CA ASN A 268 39.43 -38.27 -39.48
C ASN A 268 39.00 -36.84 -39.79
N GLU A 269 38.73 -36.52 -41.06
CA GLU A 269 38.19 -35.22 -41.46
C GLU A 269 36.80 -34.98 -40.84
N ILE A 270 35.90 -35.95 -40.95
CA ILE A 270 34.55 -35.88 -40.37
C ILE A 270 34.62 -35.69 -38.85
N LYS A 271 35.46 -36.46 -38.14
CA LYS A 271 35.68 -36.29 -36.69
C LYS A 271 36.19 -34.87 -36.35
N ALA A 272 37.09 -34.31 -37.16
CA ALA A 272 37.59 -32.96 -36.94
C ALA A 272 36.51 -31.88 -37.17
N VAL A 273 35.58 -32.08 -38.11
CA VAL A 273 34.43 -31.18 -38.31
C VAL A 273 33.46 -31.29 -37.13
N ILE A 274 33.13 -32.50 -36.66
CA ILE A 274 32.25 -32.72 -35.50
C ILE A 274 32.80 -31.98 -34.27
N LYS A 275 34.10 -32.16 -33.95
CA LYS A 275 34.73 -31.45 -32.83
C LYS A 275 34.68 -29.92 -32.98
N ARG A 276 34.82 -29.40 -34.20
CA ARG A 276 34.66 -27.95 -34.46
C ARG A 276 33.23 -27.46 -34.23
N LEU A 277 32.21 -28.27 -34.54
CA LEU A 277 30.82 -27.91 -34.27
C LEU A 277 30.52 -27.92 -32.77
N GLN A 278 31.04 -28.90 -32.02
CA GLN A 278 30.93 -28.93 -30.56
C GLN A 278 31.56 -27.69 -29.94
N ALA A 279 32.79 -27.35 -30.31
CA ALA A 279 33.46 -26.13 -29.83
C ALA A 279 32.70 -24.84 -30.18
N LYS A 280 32.06 -24.78 -31.35
CA LYS A 280 31.18 -23.65 -31.70
C LYS A 280 29.93 -23.61 -30.84
N SER A 281 29.34 -24.75 -30.51
CA SER A 281 28.19 -24.83 -29.61
C SER A 281 28.55 -24.39 -28.18
N ASP A 282 29.74 -24.77 -27.68
CA ASP A 282 30.28 -24.29 -26.40
C ASP A 282 30.39 -22.76 -26.40
N GLN A 283 30.98 -22.20 -27.46
CA GLN A 283 31.15 -20.75 -27.59
C GLN A 283 29.82 -19.99 -27.59
N VAL A 284 28.78 -20.53 -28.23
CA VAL A 284 27.44 -19.91 -28.24
C VAL A 284 26.86 -19.86 -26.83
N VAL A 285 27.01 -20.92 -26.03
CA VAL A 285 26.54 -20.93 -24.63
C VAL A 285 27.33 -19.94 -23.79
N VAL A 286 28.67 -19.89 -23.93
CA VAL A 286 29.51 -18.93 -23.20
C VAL A 286 29.16 -17.49 -23.56
N ASN A 287 28.96 -17.18 -24.85
CA ASN A 287 28.57 -15.85 -25.31
C ASN A 287 27.18 -15.43 -24.80
N ALA A 288 26.27 -16.39 -24.63
CA ALA A 288 24.92 -16.15 -24.13
C ALA A 288 24.86 -15.84 -22.62
N GLN A 289 25.85 -16.25 -21.82
CA GLN A 289 25.88 -15.99 -20.38
C GLN A 289 26.06 -14.50 -20.02
N GLY A 290 26.69 -13.73 -20.90
CA GLY A 290 26.92 -12.29 -20.73
C GLY A 290 25.93 -11.39 -21.45
N SER A 291 25.04 -11.95 -22.29
CA SER A 291 24.13 -11.17 -23.13
C SER A 291 22.69 -11.20 -22.60
N LYS A 292 21.87 -10.25 -23.07
CA LYS A 292 20.43 -10.27 -22.81
C LYS A 292 19.81 -11.48 -23.53
N PRO A 293 18.75 -12.10 -23.00
CA PRO A 293 18.06 -13.18 -23.68
C PRO A 293 17.64 -12.69 -25.08
N SER A 294 18.19 -13.34 -26.10
CA SER A 294 18.07 -12.98 -27.51
C SER A 294 17.78 -14.26 -28.29
N GLU A 295 17.08 -14.14 -29.42
CA GLU A 295 16.80 -15.29 -30.29
C GLU A 295 18.04 -15.73 -31.09
N GLU A 296 19.06 -14.86 -31.19
CA GLU A 296 20.25 -15.09 -32.00
C GLU A 296 21.04 -16.36 -31.59
N PRO A 297 21.35 -16.62 -30.30
CA PRO A 297 21.98 -17.88 -29.89
C PRO A 297 21.20 -19.14 -30.26
N PHE A 298 19.86 -19.10 -30.20
CA PHE A 298 19.02 -20.23 -30.62
C PHE A 298 19.06 -20.44 -32.12
N HIS A 299 19.05 -19.35 -32.91
CA HIS A 299 19.20 -19.44 -34.35
C HIS A 299 20.54 -20.07 -34.72
N VAL A 300 21.64 -19.63 -34.10
CA VAL A 300 22.96 -20.23 -34.31
C VAL A 300 22.96 -21.71 -33.92
N MET A 301 22.37 -22.09 -32.79
CA MET A 301 22.25 -23.50 -32.40
C MET A 301 21.43 -24.33 -33.38
N THR A 302 20.36 -23.77 -33.94
CA THR A 302 19.53 -24.43 -34.96
C THR A 302 20.35 -24.70 -36.23
N VAL A 303 21.14 -23.71 -36.67
CA VAL A 303 22.06 -23.87 -37.81
C VAL A 303 23.13 -24.92 -37.52
N LEU A 304 23.64 -24.99 -36.29
CA LEU A 304 24.61 -26.02 -35.89
C LEU A 304 23.99 -27.42 -35.90
N ILE A 305 22.75 -27.56 -35.42
CA ILE A 305 22.00 -28.83 -35.51
C ILE A 305 21.84 -29.28 -36.96
N GLN A 306 21.44 -28.37 -37.85
CA GLN A 306 21.28 -28.70 -39.27
C GLN A 306 22.60 -29.18 -39.89
N LYS A 307 23.71 -28.47 -39.62
CA LYS A 307 25.04 -28.88 -40.08
C LYS A 307 25.46 -30.23 -39.50
N LEU A 308 25.11 -30.51 -38.26
CA LEU A 308 25.38 -31.81 -37.64
C LEU A 308 24.58 -32.93 -38.32
N MET A 309 23.32 -32.69 -38.68
CA MET A 309 22.51 -33.64 -39.45
C MET A 309 23.12 -33.91 -40.84
N ASP A 310 23.60 -32.88 -41.54
CA ASP A 310 24.25 -33.03 -42.83
C ASP A 310 25.53 -33.88 -42.73
N ILE A 311 26.33 -33.64 -41.69
CA ILE A 311 27.54 -34.44 -41.41
C ILE A 311 27.18 -35.86 -40.98
N ASN A 312 26.07 -36.06 -40.28
CA ASN A 312 25.60 -37.39 -39.92
C ASN A 312 25.33 -38.23 -41.17
N ASN A 313 24.66 -37.64 -42.15
CA ASN A 313 24.41 -38.27 -43.44
C ASN A 313 25.73 -38.58 -44.18
N LEU A 314 26.69 -37.64 -44.20
CA LEU A 314 28.01 -37.86 -44.78
C LEU A 314 28.78 -38.97 -44.07
N SER A 315 28.72 -39.03 -42.73
CA SER A 315 29.38 -40.06 -41.93
C SER A 315 28.80 -41.44 -42.19
N SER A 316 27.47 -41.54 -42.25
CA SER A 316 26.77 -42.79 -42.59
C SER A 316 27.13 -43.26 -44.00
N HIS A 317 27.25 -42.34 -44.96
CA HIS A 317 27.67 -42.67 -46.32
C HIS A 317 29.13 -43.12 -46.40
N ALA A 318 30.04 -42.45 -45.68
CA ALA A 318 31.45 -42.82 -45.62
C ALA A 318 31.66 -44.20 -44.96
N ILE A 319 30.89 -44.52 -43.91
CA ILE A 319 30.89 -45.85 -43.29
C ILE A 319 30.43 -46.90 -44.31
N ALA A 320 29.30 -46.68 -44.98
CA ALA A 320 28.79 -47.61 -45.99
C ALA A 320 29.75 -47.81 -47.19
N GLU A 321 30.45 -46.76 -47.62
CA GLU A 321 31.47 -46.83 -48.68
C GLU A 321 32.70 -47.62 -48.21
N ALA A 322 33.18 -47.38 -46.98
CA ALA A 322 34.29 -48.11 -46.39
C ALA A 322 33.96 -49.60 -46.18
N GLU A 323 32.74 -49.92 -45.77
CA GLU A 323 32.27 -51.31 -45.65
C GLU A 323 32.26 -52.02 -47.01
N LYS A 324 31.72 -51.38 -48.06
CA LYS A 324 31.75 -51.94 -49.42
C LYS A 324 33.19 -52.15 -49.93
N ALA A 325 34.06 -51.17 -49.75
CA ALA A 325 35.46 -51.27 -50.15
C ALA A 325 36.22 -52.35 -49.35
N GLY A 326 35.88 -52.51 -48.05
CA GLY A 326 36.40 -53.54 -47.18
C GLY A 326 36.01 -54.96 -47.62
N LEU A 327 34.75 -55.15 -48.01
CA LEU A 327 34.25 -56.42 -48.56
C LEU A 327 34.97 -56.77 -49.87
N LEU A 328 35.10 -55.83 -50.80
CA LEU A 328 35.83 -56.02 -52.07
C LEU A 328 37.30 -56.36 -51.82
N ALA A 329 37.98 -55.63 -50.92
CA ALA A 329 39.36 -55.91 -50.55
C ALA A 329 39.52 -57.28 -49.85
N ALA A 330 38.52 -57.72 -49.07
CA ALA A 330 38.50 -59.05 -48.46
C ALA A 330 38.30 -60.16 -49.50
N GLU A 331 37.45 -59.95 -50.51
CA GLU A 331 37.28 -60.86 -51.65
C GLU A 331 38.54 -60.95 -52.51
N GLU A 332 39.17 -59.82 -52.82
CA GLU A 332 40.46 -59.79 -53.52
C GLU A 332 41.55 -60.48 -52.70
N ARG A 333 41.61 -60.27 -51.38
CA ARG A 333 42.50 -61.05 -50.50
C ARG A 333 42.18 -62.54 -50.56
N LYS A 334 40.92 -62.96 -50.55
CA LYS A 334 40.54 -64.39 -50.70
C LYS A 334 40.92 -64.96 -52.06
N TYR A 335 40.94 -64.16 -53.12
CA TYR A 335 41.34 -64.58 -54.47
C TYR A 335 42.88 -64.62 -54.64
N TRP A 336 43.58 -63.62 -54.12
CA TRP A 336 45.04 -63.53 -54.19
C TRP A 336 45.75 -64.38 -53.15
N GLN A 337 45.18 -64.65 -51.97
CA GLN A 337 45.81 -65.51 -50.96
C GLN A 337 46.12 -66.93 -51.43
N PRO A 338 45.24 -67.68 -52.13
CA PRO A 338 45.58 -68.99 -52.66
C PRO A 338 46.58 -68.90 -53.82
N LYS A 339 46.56 -67.83 -54.63
CA LYS A 339 47.58 -67.60 -55.68
C LYS A 339 48.93 -67.23 -55.11
N LEU A 340 48.98 -66.40 -54.07
CA LEU A 340 50.20 -66.05 -53.35
C LEU A 340 50.70 -67.24 -52.56
N LYS A 341 49.85 -68.00 -51.85
CA LYS A 341 50.23 -69.26 -51.19
C LYS A 341 50.71 -70.30 -52.19
N LYS A 342 50.11 -70.40 -53.39
CA LYS A 342 50.62 -71.27 -54.48
C LYS A 342 51.92 -70.76 -55.09
N LYS A 343 52.11 -69.45 -55.27
CA LYS A 343 53.39 -68.87 -55.69
C LYS A 343 54.46 -69.02 -54.62
N LEU A 344 54.15 -68.79 -53.35
CA LEU A 344 55.03 -68.98 -52.22
C LEU A 344 55.34 -70.47 -52.03
N GLN A 345 54.36 -71.36 -52.13
CA GLN A 345 54.59 -72.82 -52.17
C GLN A 345 55.45 -73.20 -53.36
N LYS A 346 55.22 -72.65 -54.56
CA LYS A 346 56.01 -72.96 -55.76
C LYS A 346 57.42 -72.38 -55.67
N LEU A 347 57.61 -71.22 -55.04
CA LEU A 347 58.90 -70.57 -54.80
C LEU A 347 59.63 -71.25 -53.63
N LEU A 348 58.92 -71.75 -52.63
CA LEU A 348 59.43 -72.62 -51.56
C LEU A 348 59.77 -74.01 -52.10
N LEU A 349 58.97 -74.58 -53.00
CA LEU A 349 59.24 -75.85 -53.69
C LEU A 349 60.43 -75.69 -54.64
N MET A 350 60.55 -74.57 -55.34
CA MET A 350 61.66 -74.24 -56.23
C MET A 350 62.93 -73.84 -55.46
N LEU A 351 62.82 -73.24 -54.26
CA LEU A 351 63.91 -73.08 -53.30
C LEU A 351 64.32 -74.43 -52.73
N LEU A 352 63.38 -75.32 -52.37
CA LEU A 352 63.66 -76.71 -52.00
C LEU A 352 64.33 -77.45 -53.16
N GLN A 353 63.91 -77.24 -54.41
CA GLN A 353 64.51 -77.85 -55.60
C GLN A 353 65.88 -77.25 -55.96
N ARG A 354 66.14 -75.96 -55.64
CA ARG A 354 67.47 -75.33 -55.75
C ARG A 354 68.40 -75.71 -54.59
N VAL A 355 67.88 -75.92 -53.40
CA VAL A 355 68.60 -76.41 -52.21
C VAL A 355 68.92 -77.91 -52.35
N GLN A 356 68.10 -78.67 -53.08
CA GLN A 356 68.33 -80.09 -53.36
C GLN A 356 69.35 -80.36 -54.50
N TYR A 357 69.92 -79.31 -55.11
CA TYR A 357 71.06 -79.44 -56.04
C TYR A 357 72.25 -78.52 -55.70
N ARG A 358 72.14 -77.68 -54.65
CA ARG A 358 73.25 -76.90 -54.05
C ARG A 358 72.97 -76.66 -52.56
N SER A 359 73.00 -77.73 -51.77
CA SER A 359 73.34 -77.73 -50.33
C SER A 359 73.30 -79.18 -49.85
N GLN A 360 74.31 -79.95 -50.25
CA GLN A 360 75.02 -80.68 -49.22
C GLN A 360 75.70 -79.64 -48.34
N VAL A 361 75.54 -79.78 -47.03
CA VAL A 361 76.11 -78.95 -45.95
C VAL A 361 75.28 -77.70 -45.56
N ALA A 362 74.83 -77.76 -44.30
CA ALA A 362 74.40 -76.68 -43.41
C ALA A 362 73.02 -76.03 -43.63
N SER A 363 71.99 -76.57 -42.99
CA SER A 363 71.21 -75.88 -41.94
C SER A 363 69.88 -76.62 -41.65
N ALA A 364 69.99 -77.83 -41.09
CA ALA A 364 68.93 -78.51 -40.34
C ALA A 364 69.47 -79.00 -38.98
N ARG A 365 70.51 -78.32 -38.48
CA ARG A 365 71.35 -78.77 -37.37
C ARG A 365 71.59 -77.67 -36.33
N VAL A 366 70.62 -76.78 -36.09
CA VAL A 366 70.83 -75.65 -35.15
C VAL A 366 69.66 -75.38 -34.19
N LEU A 367 68.56 -76.16 -34.23
CA LEU A 367 67.53 -76.09 -33.18
C LEU A 367 67.10 -77.45 -32.62
N ASN A 368 67.85 -78.51 -32.92
CA ASN A 368 67.66 -79.83 -32.30
C ASN A 368 68.96 -80.42 -31.71
N GLU A 369 70.09 -79.70 -31.80
CA GLU A 369 71.38 -80.09 -31.20
C GLU A 369 71.80 -79.16 -30.04
N SER A 370 70.98 -78.16 -29.68
CA SER A 370 71.24 -77.26 -28.52
C SER A 370 70.29 -77.47 -27.33
N ALA A 371 69.39 -78.45 -27.41
CA ALA A 371 68.68 -78.95 -26.24
C ALA A 371 69.47 -80.16 -25.74
N GLN A 372 69.98 -80.12 -24.51
CA GLN A 372 70.56 -81.32 -23.92
C GLN A 372 69.53 -82.45 -24.03
N PRO A 373 69.93 -83.69 -24.36
CA PRO A 373 69.01 -84.82 -24.46
C PRO A 373 68.20 -84.99 -23.16
N ASP A 374 68.79 -84.64 -22.02
CA ASP A 374 68.14 -84.57 -20.71
C ASP A 374 66.98 -83.57 -20.70
N SER A 375 67.16 -82.36 -21.25
CA SER A 375 66.10 -81.35 -21.33
C SER A 375 64.96 -81.78 -22.26
N LEU A 376 65.26 -82.51 -23.34
CA LEU A 376 64.25 -83.00 -24.27
C LEU A 376 63.47 -84.18 -23.65
N GLN A 377 64.15 -85.03 -22.88
CA GLN A 377 63.53 -86.09 -22.10
C GLN A 377 62.66 -85.52 -20.96
N GLU A 378 63.14 -84.50 -20.25
CA GLU A 378 62.34 -83.78 -19.25
C GLU A 378 61.12 -83.12 -19.87
N TYR A 379 61.26 -82.48 -21.03
CA TYR A 379 60.13 -81.89 -21.74
C TYR A 379 59.09 -82.95 -22.13
N ASN A 380 59.52 -84.09 -22.68
CA ASN A 380 58.62 -85.19 -23.02
C ASN A 380 57.94 -85.76 -21.78
N LYS A 381 58.68 -85.93 -20.67
CA LYS A 381 58.14 -86.34 -19.38
C LYS A 381 57.15 -85.31 -18.83
N LEU A 382 57.40 -84.01 -19.01
CA LEU A 382 56.50 -82.94 -18.62
C LEU A 382 55.21 -82.96 -19.45
N GLN A 383 55.32 -83.18 -20.77
CA GLN A 383 54.17 -83.33 -21.67
C GLN A 383 53.34 -84.55 -21.32
N GLU A 384 53.98 -85.68 -20.99
CA GLU A 384 53.30 -86.89 -20.55
C GLU A 384 52.61 -86.69 -19.19
N ASN A 385 53.30 -86.07 -18.23
CA ASN A 385 52.70 -85.69 -16.95
C ASN A 385 51.51 -84.75 -17.13
N LEU A 386 51.63 -83.77 -18.03
CA LEU A 386 50.55 -82.84 -18.35
C LEU A 386 49.36 -83.58 -18.99
N ALA A 387 49.61 -84.53 -19.89
CA ALA A 387 48.57 -85.39 -20.46
C ALA A 387 47.88 -86.25 -19.38
N ASN A 388 48.65 -86.81 -18.45
CA ASN A 388 48.14 -87.60 -17.33
C ASN A 388 47.28 -86.76 -16.38
N VAL A 389 47.72 -85.55 -16.03
CA VAL A 389 46.93 -84.60 -15.22
C VAL A 389 45.65 -84.21 -15.95
N ARG A 390 45.72 -83.88 -17.25
CA ARG A 390 44.52 -83.58 -18.06
C ARG A 390 43.54 -84.73 -18.07
N LYS A 391 44.02 -85.97 -18.16
CA LYS A 391 43.18 -87.17 -18.14
C LYS A 391 42.49 -87.35 -16.78
N ALA A 392 43.22 -87.20 -15.67
CA ALA A 392 42.66 -87.27 -14.32
C ALA A 392 41.59 -86.17 -14.06
N PHE A 393 41.83 -84.94 -14.55
CA PHE A 393 40.86 -83.85 -14.44
C PHE A 393 39.66 -83.98 -15.39
N LEU A 394 39.77 -84.78 -16.45
CA LEU A 394 38.69 -84.99 -17.41
C LEU A 394 37.48 -85.65 -16.74
N GLU A 395 37.73 -86.60 -15.84
CA GLU A 395 36.71 -87.30 -15.06
C GLU A 395 35.96 -86.34 -14.13
N LEU A 396 36.70 -85.43 -13.48
CA LEU A 396 36.12 -84.39 -12.63
C LEU A 396 35.25 -83.40 -13.43
N LYS A 397 35.74 -82.98 -14.60
CA LYS A 397 35.06 -82.04 -15.51
C LYS A 397 33.81 -82.65 -16.17
N GLN A 398 33.80 -83.95 -16.42
CA GLN A 398 32.68 -84.68 -17.04
C GLN A 398 31.71 -85.29 -16.02
N SER A 399 31.94 -85.08 -14.71
CA SER A 399 31.07 -85.60 -13.66
C SER A 399 29.61 -85.14 -13.84
N LYS A 400 28.64 -86.06 -13.68
CA LYS A 400 27.21 -85.74 -13.79
C LYS A 400 26.65 -85.07 -12.52
N ASN A 401 27.41 -85.04 -11.43
CA ASN A 401 27.03 -84.43 -10.17
C ASN A 401 27.03 -82.89 -10.28
N LYS A 402 25.88 -82.27 -9.97
CA LYS A 402 25.69 -80.81 -10.07
C LYS A 402 26.54 -80.03 -9.07
N GLU A 403 26.77 -80.57 -7.88
CA GLU A 403 27.57 -79.89 -6.84
C GLU A 403 29.04 -79.86 -7.21
N LEU A 404 29.58 -80.96 -7.74
CA LEU A 404 30.96 -81.02 -8.24
C LEU A 404 31.18 -80.08 -9.43
N LYS A 405 30.21 -79.98 -10.36
CA LYS A 405 30.29 -79.04 -11.48
C LYS A 405 30.33 -77.58 -11.02
N LYS A 406 29.50 -77.24 -10.03
CA LYS A 406 29.50 -75.90 -9.43
C LYS A 406 30.84 -75.61 -8.76
N TYR A 407 31.36 -76.56 -7.98
CA TYR A 407 32.67 -76.43 -7.33
C TYR A 407 33.82 -76.25 -8.33
N CYS A 408 33.86 -77.04 -9.41
CA CYS A 408 34.85 -76.85 -10.49
C CYS A 408 34.75 -75.48 -11.17
N PHE A 409 33.53 -74.99 -11.40
CA PHE A 409 33.31 -73.67 -11.98
C PHE A 409 33.78 -72.55 -11.04
N ASP A 410 33.48 -72.66 -9.74
CA ASP A 410 33.88 -71.68 -8.73
C ASP A 410 35.41 -71.64 -8.59
N ILE A 411 36.10 -72.79 -8.60
CA ILE A 411 37.57 -72.85 -8.63
C ILE A 411 38.14 -72.22 -9.90
N GLN A 412 37.59 -72.58 -11.07
CA GLN A 412 38.07 -72.02 -12.34
C GLN A 412 37.91 -70.50 -12.36
N LYS A 413 36.80 -69.97 -11.83
CA LYS A 413 36.56 -68.54 -11.69
C LYS A 413 37.54 -67.90 -10.70
N ALA A 414 37.73 -68.49 -9.52
CA ALA A 414 38.65 -68.00 -8.50
C ALA A 414 40.12 -67.92 -8.97
N ILE A 415 40.54 -68.80 -9.89
CA ILE A 415 41.88 -68.79 -10.47
C ILE A 415 41.99 -67.82 -11.65
N ASN A 416 41.01 -67.81 -12.56
CA ASN A 416 41.10 -67.00 -13.77
C ASN A 416 40.87 -65.50 -13.50
N THR A 417 40.07 -65.13 -12.50
CA THR A 417 39.83 -63.72 -12.14
C THR A 417 41.12 -62.97 -11.75
N PRO A 418 41.98 -63.47 -10.84
CA PRO A 418 43.24 -62.79 -10.52
C PRO A 418 44.23 -62.80 -11.67
N ILE A 419 44.33 -63.89 -12.46
CA ILE A 419 45.22 -63.95 -13.64
C ILE A 419 44.84 -62.85 -14.65
N ASN A 420 43.55 -62.67 -14.91
CA ASN A 420 43.06 -61.62 -15.80
C ASN A 420 43.23 -60.21 -15.22
N ALA A 421 43.23 -60.06 -13.89
CA ALA A 421 43.50 -58.79 -13.23
C ALA A 421 44.98 -58.37 -13.30
N ILE A 422 45.91 -59.34 -13.37
CA ILE A 422 47.36 -59.07 -13.55
C ILE A 422 47.64 -58.51 -14.95
N SER A 423 46.87 -58.90 -15.96
CA SER A 423 47.03 -58.41 -17.34
C SER A 423 46.76 -56.91 -17.52
N SER A 424 46.03 -56.26 -16.60
CA SER A 424 45.58 -54.87 -16.73
C SER A 424 46.26 -53.90 -15.76
N GLN A 425 47.13 -54.38 -14.85
CA GLN A 425 47.91 -53.55 -13.94
C GLN A 425 49.41 -53.69 -14.22
N SER A 426 50.00 -52.70 -14.91
CA SER A 426 51.45 -52.50 -14.92
C SER A 426 51.86 -51.74 -13.65
N GLY A 427 51.92 -52.44 -12.50
CA GLY A 427 52.30 -51.89 -11.20
C GLY A 427 52.61 -52.99 -10.18
N PRO A 428 53.44 -52.72 -9.16
CA PRO A 428 54.30 -53.70 -8.52
C PRO A 428 53.51 -54.72 -7.69
N ILE A 429 53.53 -55.99 -8.12
CA ILE A 429 53.21 -57.12 -7.25
C ILE A 429 54.31 -57.17 -6.19
N SER A 430 53.99 -56.68 -4.98
CA SER A 430 54.86 -56.72 -3.82
C SER A 430 55.04 -58.17 -3.35
N TRP A 431 56.03 -58.86 -3.91
CA TRP A 431 56.62 -60.03 -3.27
C TRP A 431 57.50 -59.54 -2.10
N THR A 432 56.87 -59.11 -1.01
CA THR A 432 57.60 -58.88 0.23
C THR A 432 58.06 -60.22 0.79
N SER A 433 59.34 -60.48 0.56
CA SER A 433 60.29 -61.22 1.40
C SER A 433 59.69 -61.99 2.58
N TYR A 434 59.68 -63.32 2.45
CA TYR A 434 59.78 -64.23 3.59
C TYR A 434 61.17 -64.87 3.55
N ALA A 435 62.19 -64.05 3.83
CA ALA A 435 63.47 -64.55 4.31
C ALA A 435 63.27 -64.97 5.77
N GLY A 436 62.97 -66.25 5.96
CA GLY A 436 62.83 -66.90 7.26
C GLY A 436 63.92 -67.94 7.48
N SER A 437 65.06 -67.45 7.97
CA SER A 437 66.04 -68.10 8.85
C SER A 437 66.40 -69.57 8.62
N SER A 438 67.64 -69.77 8.15
CA SER A 438 68.47 -70.87 8.63
C SER A 438 68.53 -70.85 10.17
N ASN A 439 68.35 -72.01 10.80
CA ASN A 439 69.00 -72.34 12.07
C ASN A 439 69.06 -73.87 12.19
N CYS A 440 70.31 -74.37 12.16
CA CYS A 440 70.81 -75.71 12.47
C CYS A 440 70.30 -76.90 11.65
#